data_AF-A0A3D1SA94-F1
#
_entry.id   AF-A0A3D1SA94-F1
#
_cell.length_a   1.000
_cell.length_b   1.000
_cell.length_c   1.000
_cell.angle_alpha   90.00
_cell.angle_beta   90.00
_cell.angle_gamma   90.00
#
_symmetry.space_group_name_H-M   'P 1'
#
loop_
_entity.id
_entity.type
_entity.pdbx_description
1 polymer ?
#
loop_
_entity_poly.entity_id
_entity_poly.type
_entity_poly.pdbx_seq_one_letter_code
_entity_poly.pdbx_strand_id
1 'polypeptide(L)'
;DMSVGSRYCSGVNVVNWPIGRVLMSYFASKYVQVITGVAIKDTTAGFVCYKRKVLETINLDDIKFKGYAFQIEMKYTAYALGFKIKEVSVIFVNRQLGTSKMNSSIFGEAFFGVMNLRWRKISGNIKPKQL
;
A
#
# COMPACT_ATOMS: atom_id res chain seq x y z
N ASP A 1 -8.18 5.01 -12.29
CA ASP A 1 -7.46 3.84 -12.85
C ASP A 1 -7.26 2.76 -11.81
N MET A 2 -6.96 3.14 -10.57
CA MET A 2 -6.99 2.28 -9.39
C MET A 2 -7.95 2.87 -8.34
N SER A 3 -8.69 2.03 -7.62
CA SER A 3 -9.48 2.44 -6.45
C SER A 3 -9.10 1.64 -5.22
N VAL A 4 -8.85 2.32 -4.10
CA VAL A 4 -8.46 1.71 -2.82
C VAL A 4 -9.63 1.81 -1.86
N GLY A 5 -10.09 0.67 -1.34
CA GLY A 5 -10.99 0.62 -0.19
C GLY A 5 -10.23 1.04 1.06
N SER A 6 -10.44 2.27 1.50
CA SER A 6 -9.63 2.95 2.50
C SER A 6 -10.36 3.01 3.84
N ARG A 7 -9.67 2.58 4.90
CA ARG A 7 -10.15 2.67 6.29
C ARG A 7 -9.96 4.06 6.87
N TYR A 8 -9.17 4.91 6.21
CA TYR A 8 -8.67 6.17 6.76
C TYR A 8 -9.02 7.40 5.93
N CYS A 9 -9.67 7.24 4.76
CA CYS A 9 -9.88 8.37 3.85
C CYS A 9 -10.89 9.41 4.34
N SER A 10 -11.90 8.99 5.11
CA SER A 10 -12.97 9.83 5.67
C SER A 10 -13.01 9.78 7.20
N GLY A 11 -11.86 9.59 7.85
CA GLY A 11 -11.77 9.26 9.28
C GLY A 11 -11.46 7.78 9.50
N VAL A 12 -11.42 7.35 10.76
CA VAL A 12 -11.05 5.99 11.16
C VAL A 12 -12.28 5.07 11.12
N ASN A 13 -12.37 4.23 10.09
CA ASN A 13 -13.51 3.32 9.86
C ASN A 13 -13.15 1.85 10.13
N VAL A 14 -12.74 1.55 11.37
CA VAL A 14 -12.44 0.18 11.82
C VAL A 14 -13.28 -0.17 13.03
N VAL A 15 -13.80 -1.40 13.06
CA VAL A 15 -14.70 -1.89 14.12
C VAL A 15 -14.07 -3.10 14.80
N ASN A 16 -14.06 -3.10 16.14
CA ASN A 16 -13.50 -4.17 17.00
C ASN A 16 -11.98 -4.41 16.82
N TRP A 17 -11.21 -3.33 16.58
CA TRP A 17 -9.75 -3.39 16.56
C TRP A 17 -9.18 -2.87 17.88
N PRO A 18 -8.19 -3.55 18.50
CA PRO A 18 -7.43 -2.96 19.59
C PRO A 18 -6.77 -1.65 19.13
N ILE A 19 -6.81 -0.61 19.97
CA ILE A 19 -6.32 0.74 19.63
C ILE A 19 -4.87 0.70 19.11
N GLY A 20 -3.99 -0.09 19.76
CA GLY A 20 -2.61 -0.25 19.31
C GLY A 20 -2.48 -0.76 17.87
N ARG A 21 -3.38 -1.65 17.43
CA ARG A 21 -3.44 -2.15 16.04
C ARG A 21 -3.90 -1.06 15.07
N VAL A 22 -4.88 -0.25 15.49
CA VAL A 22 -5.37 0.89 14.70
C VAL A 22 -4.26 1.90 14.48
N LEU A 23 -3.57 2.30 15.56
CA LEU A 23 -2.46 3.24 15.51
C LEU A 23 -1.32 2.72 14.65
N MET A 24 -0.88 1.47 14.86
CA MET A 24 0.17 0.86 14.05
C MET A 24 -0.16 0.90 12.54
N SER A 25 -1.37 0.50 12.16
CA SER A 25 -1.80 0.48 10.76
C SER A 25 -1.93 1.89 10.15
N TYR A 26 -2.44 2.84 10.93
CA TYR A 26 -2.52 4.25 10.53
C TYR A 26 -1.13 4.86 10.33
N PHE A 27 -0.23 4.69 11.30
CA PHE A 27 1.13 5.24 11.22
C PHE A 27 1.98 4.55 10.16
N ALA A 28 1.81 3.25 9.90
CA ALA A 28 2.43 2.60 8.76
C ALA A 28 2.03 3.29 7.44
N SER A 29 0.74 3.64 7.30
CA SER A 29 0.27 4.34 6.10
C SER A 29 0.81 5.77 6.02
N LYS A 30 0.84 6.48 7.15
CA LYS A 30 1.38 7.84 7.24
C LYS A 30 2.88 7.89 6.95
N TYR A 31 3.64 6.93 7.45
CA TYR A 31 5.07 6.78 7.18
C TYR A 31 5.34 6.66 5.68
N VAL A 32 4.63 5.77 4.99
CA VAL A 32 4.75 5.62 3.52
C VAL A 32 4.44 6.95 2.82
N GLN A 33 3.36 7.64 3.21
CA GLN A 33 2.99 8.94 2.63
C GLN A 33 4.12 9.98 2.80
N VAL A 34 4.68 10.10 4.00
CA VAL A 34 5.76 11.06 4.29
C VAL A 34 7.02 10.75 3.48
N ILE A 35 7.42 9.49 3.42
CA ILE A 35 8.65 9.08 2.72
C ILE A 35 8.47 9.16 1.21
N THR A 36 7.33 8.75 0.67
CA THR A 36 7.18 8.59 -0.78
C THR A 36 6.45 9.74 -1.47
N GLY A 37 5.79 10.61 -0.70
CA GLY A 37 4.96 11.70 -1.21
C GLY A 37 3.67 11.22 -1.90
N VAL A 38 3.25 9.97 -1.68
CA VAL A 38 2.03 9.43 -2.28
C VAL A 38 0.78 10.01 -1.63
N ALA A 39 -0.16 10.51 -2.43
CA ALA A 39 -1.42 11.07 -1.96
C ALA A 39 -2.50 9.99 -1.67
N ILE A 40 -2.13 8.90 -0.98
CA ILE A 40 -3.03 7.82 -0.56
C ILE A 40 -2.98 7.73 0.97
N LYS A 41 -4.14 7.84 1.63
CA LYS A 41 -4.24 7.82 3.10
C LYS A 41 -4.13 6.40 3.67
N ASP A 42 -4.64 5.38 2.98
CA ASP A 42 -4.53 3.98 3.38
C ASP A 42 -3.66 3.16 2.41
N THR A 43 -2.34 3.32 2.53
CA THR A 43 -1.36 2.60 1.71
C THR A 43 -1.27 1.11 2.07
N THR A 44 -1.76 0.71 3.24
CA THR A 44 -1.71 -0.69 3.73
C THR A 44 -2.98 -1.50 3.42
N ALA A 45 -4.07 -0.86 2.96
CA ALA A 45 -5.31 -1.57 2.58
C ALA A 45 -5.08 -2.66 1.52
N GLY A 46 -5.61 -3.86 1.77
CA GLY A 46 -5.56 -4.97 0.81
C GLY A 46 -6.75 -5.04 -0.15
N PHE A 47 -7.81 -4.25 0.09
CA PHE A 47 -8.99 -4.22 -0.77
C PHE A 47 -8.84 -3.14 -1.84
N VAL A 48 -8.43 -3.54 -3.04
CA VAL A 48 -8.08 -2.63 -4.14
C VAL A 48 -8.64 -3.16 -5.45
N CYS A 49 -9.18 -2.27 -6.28
CA CYS A 49 -9.55 -2.59 -7.66
C CYS A 49 -8.61 -1.89 -8.65
N TYR A 50 -8.18 -2.64 -9.65
CA TYR A 50 -7.32 -2.16 -10.74
C TYR A 50 -8.06 -2.27 -12.06
N LYS A 51 -7.97 -1.25 -12.92
CA LYS A 51 -8.23 -1.45 -14.35
C LYS A 51 -7.14 -2.37 -14.92
N ARG A 52 -7.52 -3.23 -15.87
CA ARG A 52 -6.59 -4.14 -16.57
C ARG A 52 -5.31 -3.45 -17.02
N LYS A 53 -5.45 -2.32 -17.72
CA LYS A 53 -4.32 -1.52 -18.23
C LYS A 53 -3.26 -1.17 -17.16
N VAL A 54 -3.66 -0.98 -15.90
CA VAL A 54 -2.71 -0.64 -14.82
C VAL A 54 -1.83 -1.84 -14.52
N LEU A 55 -2.42 -3.03 -14.41
CA LEU A 55 -1.69 -4.27 -14.15
C LEU A 55 -0.80 -4.67 -15.33
N GLU A 56 -1.24 -4.44 -16.56
CA GLU A 56 -0.44 -4.69 -17.77
C GLU A 56 0.75 -3.72 -17.89
N THR A 57 0.59 -2.47 -17.43
CA THR A 57 1.66 -1.46 -17.46
C THR A 57 2.71 -1.69 -16.37
N ILE A 58 2.32 -2.26 -15.23
CA ILE A 58 3.27 -2.54 -14.13
C ILE A 58 4.07 -3.79 -14.49
N ASN A 59 5.41 -3.71 -14.43
CA ASN A 59 6.24 -4.91 -14.50
C ASN A 59 6.13 -5.69 -13.17
N LEU A 60 5.23 -6.69 -13.13
CA LEU A 60 4.96 -7.46 -11.91
C LEU A 60 6.18 -8.26 -11.42
N ASP A 61 7.10 -8.63 -12.32
CA ASP A 61 8.34 -9.34 -11.99
C ASP A 61 9.37 -8.45 -11.24
N ASP A 62 9.19 -7.12 -11.32
CA ASP A 62 10.01 -6.12 -10.64
C ASP A 62 9.48 -5.70 -9.26
N ILE A 63 8.36 -6.28 -8.83
CA ILE A 63 7.82 -6.09 -7.48
C ILE A 63 8.66 -6.91 -6.51
N LYS A 64 9.34 -6.25 -5.57
CA LYS A 64 10.31 -6.92 -4.67
C LYS A 64 9.75 -7.17 -3.27
N PHE A 65 8.74 -6.42 -2.86
CA PHE A 65 8.12 -6.58 -1.55
C PHE A 65 7.31 -7.87 -1.51
N LYS A 66 7.44 -8.59 -0.40
CA LYS A 66 6.72 -9.85 -0.12
C LYS A 66 5.66 -9.64 0.96
N GLY A 67 4.81 -10.64 1.15
CA GLY A 67 3.84 -10.67 2.24
C GLY A 67 2.79 -9.57 2.10
N TYR A 68 2.56 -8.76 3.14
CA TYR A 68 1.62 -7.63 3.09
C TYR A 68 2.21 -6.37 2.44
N ALA A 69 3.53 -6.27 2.40
CA ALA A 69 4.21 -5.05 1.98
C ALA A 69 4.00 -4.77 0.48
N PHE A 70 3.81 -5.80 -0.36
CA PHE A 70 3.56 -5.62 -1.80
C PHE A 70 2.38 -4.70 -2.11
N GLN A 71 1.40 -4.59 -1.20
CA GLN A 71 0.27 -3.65 -1.34
C GLN A 71 0.74 -2.19 -1.43
N ILE A 72 1.77 -1.85 -0.64
CA ILE A 72 2.41 -0.53 -0.66
C ILE A 72 3.12 -0.33 -1.99
N GLU A 73 3.92 -1.31 -2.40
CA GLU A 73 4.69 -1.25 -3.65
C GLU A 73 3.78 -1.12 -4.87
N MET A 74 2.74 -1.94 -4.98
CA MET A 74 1.77 -1.88 -6.09
C MET A 74 1.11 -0.51 -6.20
N LYS A 75 0.65 0.07 -5.07
CA LYS A 75 0.02 1.39 -5.06
C LYS A 75 1.00 2.49 -5.43
N TYR A 76 2.21 2.43 -4.89
CA TYR A 76 3.22 3.43 -5.17
C TYR A 76 3.74 3.35 -6.60
N THR A 77 3.92 2.15 -7.15
CA THR A 77 4.30 1.96 -8.56
C THR A 77 3.21 2.52 -9.48
N ALA A 78 1.93 2.23 -9.21
CA ALA A 78 0.84 2.86 -9.97
C ALA A 78 0.86 4.39 -9.89
N TYR A 79 1.14 4.95 -8.70
CA TYR A 79 1.30 6.40 -8.50
C TYR A 79 2.49 6.97 -9.26
N ALA A 80 3.64 6.31 -9.19
CA ALA A 80 4.88 6.72 -9.84
C ALA A 80 4.76 6.70 -11.38
N LEU A 81 3.97 5.76 -11.93
CA LEU A 81 3.63 5.68 -13.35
C LEU A 81 2.53 6.67 -13.78
N GLY A 82 2.04 7.53 -12.87
CA GLY A 82 1.11 8.61 -13.19
C GLY A 82 -0.37 8.19 -13.32
N PHE A 83 -0.74 6.99 -12.85
CA PHE A 83 -2.14 6.57 -12.89
C PHE A 83 -3.02 7.36 -11.92
N LYS A 84 -4.30 7.56 -12.27
CA LYS A 84 -5.27 8.20 -11.39
C LYS A 84 -5.75 7.24 -10.30
N ILE A 85 -5.60 7.65 -9.05
CA ILE A 85 -5.92 6.84 -7.86
C ILE A 85 -7.02 7.53 -7.08
N LYS A 86 -8.04 6.76 -6.65
CA LYS A 86 -9.12 7.26 -5.79
C LYS A 86 -9.27 6.37 -4.56
N GLU A 87 -9.46 6.98 -3.40
CA GLU A 87 -9.84 6.27 -2.19
C GLU A 87 -11.37 6.26 -2.04
N VAL A 88 -11.92 5.11 -1.66
CA VAL A 88 -13.34 4.92 -1.36
C VAL A 88 -13.42 4.44 0.08
N SER A 89 -14.24 5.10 0.90
CA SER A 89 -14.35 4.76 2.31
C SER A 89 -14.98 3.38 2.49
N VAL A 90 -14.37 2.54 3.34
CA VAL A 90 -14.90 1.23 3.69
C VAL A 90 -14.85 1.03 5.20
N ILE A 91 -15.86 0.34 5.73
CA ILE A 91 -15.88 -0.10 7.13
C ILE A 91 -15.18 -1.45 7.19
N PHE A 92 -14.10 -1.54 7.97
CA PHE A 92 -13.37 -2.80 8.15
C PHE A 92 -13.64 -3.40 9.52
N VAL A 93 -14.34 -4.52 9.54
CA VAL A 93 -14.67 -5.26 10.77
C VAL A 93 -13.61 -6.32 11.02
N ASN A 94 -13.13 -6.44 12.26
CA ASN A 94 -12.16 -7.49 12.61
C ASN A 94 -12.76 -8.89 12.44
N ARG A 95 -12.03 -9.80 11.82
CA ARG A 95 -12.43 -11.21 11.72
C ARG A 95 -12.20 -11.89 13.07
N GLN A 96 -13.13 -12.71 13.54
CA GLN A 96 -13.09 -13.32 14.89
C GLN A 96 -12.13 -14.54 15.01
N LEU A 97 -11.60 -15.07 13.90
CA LEU A 97 -10.77 -16.29 13.89
C LEU A 97 -9.51 -16.13 13.02
N GLY A 98 -8.36 -16.59 13.54
CA GLY A 98 -7.08 -16.70 12.81
C GLY A 98 -5.89 -16.02 13.49
N THR A 99 -4.71 -16.64 13.41
CA THR A 99 -3.44 -16.08 13.89
C THR A 99 -2.84 -15.12 12.86
N SER A 100 -2.22 -14.04 13.34
CA SER A 100 -1.51 -13.06 12.51
C SER A 100 -0.37 -13.73 11.74
N LYS A 101 -0.35 -13.58 10.41
CA LYS A 101 0.78 -14.00 9.55
C LYS A 101 1.95 -12.99 9.56
N MET A 102 1.89 -11.93 10.38
CA MET A 102 2.96 -10.92 10.45
C MET A 102 4.01 -11.30 11.48
N ASN A 103 5.27 -11.42 11.02
CA ASN A 103 6.47 -11.49 11.86
C ASN A 103 7.12 -10.10 11.91
N SER A 104 7.64 -9.68 13.07
CA SER A 104 8.33 -8.40 13.27
C SER A 104 9.54 -8.21 12.35
N SER A 105 10.21 -9.30 11.94
CA SER A 105 11.30 -9.26 10.97
C SER A 105 10.87 -8.72 9.59
N ILE A 106 9.66 -9.05 9.13
CA ILE A 106 9.10 -8.57 7.85
C ILE A 106 8.83 -7.06 7.89
N PHE A 107 8.52 -6.52 9.07
CA PHE A 107 8.22 -5.10 9.25
C PHE A 107 9.46 -4.23 9.07
N GLY A 108 10.62 -4.67 9.58
CA GLY A 108 11.89 -3.98 9.40
C GLY A 108 12.30 -3.90 7.93
N GLU A 109 12.23 -5.02 7.21
CA GLU A 109 12.52 -5.06 5.76
C GLU A 109 11.58 -4.15 4.97
N ALA A 110 10.29 -4.14 5.30
CA ALA A 110 9.32 -3.26 4.65
C ALA A 110 9.64 -1.77 4.88
N PHE A 111 10.10 -1.40 6.08
CA PHE A 111 10.47 -0.02 6.40
C PHE A 111 11.65 0.46 5.53
N PHE A 112 12.76 -0.29 5.49
CA PHE A 112 13.89 0.04 4.60
C PHE A 112 13.51 -0.06 3.13
N GLY A 113 12.65 -1.01 2.78
CA GLY A 113 12.10 -1.16 1.44
C GLY A 113 11.42 0.11 0.95
N VAL A 114 10.65 0.82 1.79
CA VAL A 114 9.93 2.04 1.40
C VAL A 114 10.88 3.18 1.01
N MET A 115 12.02 3.30 1.70
CA MET A 115 13.06 4.26 1.32
C MET A 115 13.68 3.90 -0.03
N ASN A 116 14.00 2.63 -0.25
CA ASN A 116 14.47 2.14 -1.55
C ASN A 116 13.44 2.40 -2.67
N LEU A 117 12.15 2.25 -2.35
CA LEU A 117 11.05 2.54 -3.27
C LEU A 117 11.05 4.00 -3.72
N ARG A 118 11.26 4.93 -2.78
CA ARG A 118 11.44 6.36 -3.09
C ARG A 118 12.64 6.56 -4.03
N TRP A 119 13.77 5.93 -3.72
CA TRP A 119 14.98 6.00 -4.54
C TRP A 119 14.76 5.50 -5.97
N ARG A 120 14.10 4.36 -6.14
CA ARG A 120 13.77 3.79 -7.46
C ARG A 120 12.95 4.74 -8.32
N LYS A 121 12.04 5.52 -7.73
CA LYS A 121 11.30 6.55 -8.45
C LYS A 121 12.22 7.69 -8.88
N ILE A 122 13.04 8.21 -7.96
CA ILE A 122 13.96 9.34 -8.22
C ILE A 122 15.00 8.98 -9.28
N SER A 123 15.52 7.76 -9.25
CA SER A 123 16.49 7.27 -10.23
C SER A 123 15.87 6.85 -11.58
N GLY A 124 14.54 7.00 -11.75
CA GLY A 124 13.84 6.64 -12.97
C GLY A 124 13.72 5.13 -13.22
N ASN A 125 13.93 4.29 -12.20
CA ASN A 125 13.89 2.84 -12.29
C ASN A 125 12.48 2.24 -12.13
N ILE A 126 11.44 3.07 -11.98
CA ILE A 126 10.04 2.64 -12.09
C ILE A 126 9.56 3.01 -13.49
N LYS A 127 9.51 2.03 -14.38
CA LYS A 127 9.13 2.20 -15.79
C LYS A 127 7.97 1.27 -16.15
N PRO A 128 7.18 1.62 -17.19
CA PRO A 128 6.21 0.70 -17.77
C PRO A 128 6.87 -0.61 -18.22
N LYS A 129 6.14 -1.72 -18.13
CA LYS A 129 6.55 -3.00 -18.70
C LYS A 129 6.79 -2.80 -20.20
N GLN A 130 7.97 -3.19 -20.67
CA GLN A 130 8.27 -3.25 -22.09
C GLN A 130 7.57 -4.49 -22.67
N LEU A 131 6.83 -4.28 -23.76
CA LEU A 131 6.13 -5.35 -24.50
C LEU A 131 7.11 -6.17 -25.31
#